data_AF-A0A7V2W8X4-F1
#
_entry.id   AF-A0A7V2W8X4-F1
#
_cell.length_a   1.000
_cell.length_b   1.000
_cell.length_c   1.000
_cell.angle_alpha   90.00
_cell.angle_beta   90.00
_cell.angle_gamma   90.00
#
_symmetry.space_group_name_H-M   'P 1'
#
loop_
_entity.id
_entity.type
_entity.pdbx_description
1 polymer ?
#
loop_
_entity_poly.entity_id
_entity_poly.type
_entity_poly.pdbx_seq_one_letter_code
_entity_poly.pdbx_strand_id
1 'polypeptide(L)'
;MPFPPMIADPAPKAGVLRRVFGNTARLSGGHGLAAILGIAALALAARTLGSTGFGELVVVQAYALTVAGICRFNAGGVVVRFGARCLGEGRRGDLQGLLLLVLLLDLGSAAVALLLAELLVGPLLPHLGWPPQLLAFARPYLIVILFAQSATPLAVLRLLDRFDLVAWHRLVLPAVRLVGVLLAMRAGGGL
;
A
#
# COMPACT_ATOMS: atom_id res chain seq x y z
N MET A 1 -0.15 40.98 -36.34
CA MET A 1 -0.89 39.72 -36.54
C MET A 1 -1.76 39.49 -35.30
N PRO A 2 -3.08 39.32 -35.42
CA PRO A 2 -3.92 38.98 -34.27
C PRO A 2 -3.75 37.50 -33.90
N PHE A 3 -3.71 37.21 -32.60
CA PHE A 3 -3.70 35.85 -32.06
C PHE A 3 -4.98 35.09 -32.48
N PRO A 4 -4.91 33.78 -32.77
CA PRO A 4 -6.10 32.97 -32.99
C PRO A 4 -6.96 32.92 -31.72
N PRO A 5 -8.30 32.90 -31.84
CA PRO A 5 -9.18 32.79 -30.69
C PRO A 5 -8.94 31.45 -29.97
N MET A 6 -8.75 31.52 -28.65
CA MET A 6 -8.76 30.37 -27.76
C MET A 6 -10.08 29.62 -27.93
N ILE A 7 -10.02 28.38 -28.42
CA ILE A 7 -11.15 27.45 -28.39
C ILE A 7 -11.43 27.19 -26.90
N ALA A 8 -12.56 27.70 -26.40
CA ALA A 8 -13.03 27.37 -25.07
C ALA A 8 -13.34 25.87 -25.02
N ASP A 9 -12.72 25.15 -24.07
CA ASP A 9 -13.05 23.74 -23.83
C ASP A 9 -14.56 23.62 -23.55
N PRO A 10 -15.25 22.65 -24.18
CA PRO A 10 -16.67 22.47 -23.97
C PRO A 10 -16.93 22.14 -22.50
N ALA A 11 -17.89 22.86 -21.89
CA ALA A 11 -18.30 22.62 -20.51
C ALA A 11 -18.63 21.13 -20.30
N PRO A 12 -18.13 20.49 -19.23
CA PRO A 12 -18.32 19.07 -19.01
C PRO A 12 -19.81 18.73 -18.96
N LYS A 13 -20.25 17.82 -19.84
CA LYS A 13 -21.65 17.37 -19.91
C LYS A 13 -22.11 16.90 -18.52
N ALA A 14 -23.32 17.28 -18.09
CA ALA A 14 -23.85 16.95 -16.76
C ALA A 14 -23.76 15.45 -16.39
N GLY A 15 -23.81 14.56 -17.39
CA GLY A 15 -23.61 13.11 -17.22
C GLY A 15 -22.19 12.68 -16.83
N VAL A 16 -21.16 13.45 -17.20
CA VAL A 16 -19.75 13.24 -16.81
C VAL A 16 -19.54 13.67 -15.36
N LEU A 17 -20.04 14.85 -14.98
CA LEU A 17 -20.00 15.35 -13.60
C LEU A 17 -20.71 14.40 -12.62
N ARG A 18 -21.90 13.88 -12.99
CA ARG A 18 -22.63 12.90 -12.16
C ARG A 18 -21.86 11.59 -12.00
N ARG A 19 -21.16 11.13 -13.05
CA ARG A 19 -20.31 9.93 -13.00
C ARG A 19 -19.06 10.14 -12.15
N VAL A 20 -18.41 11.29 -12.28
CA VAL A 20 -17.25 11.68 -11.46
C VAL A 20 -17.66 11.77 -10.00
N PHE A 21 -18.74 12.48 -9.65
CA PHE A 21 -19.23 12.55 -8.27
C PHE A 21 -19.64 11.18 -7.70
N GLY A 22 -20.33 10.35 -8.49
CA GLY A 22 -20.73 9.01 -8.06
C GLY A 22 -19.55 8.05 -7.82
N ASN A 23 -18.48 8.18 -8.61
CA ASN A 23 -17.24 7.42 -8.41
C ASN A 23 -16.42 7.97 -7.24
N THR A 24 -16.32 9.29 -7.10
CA THR A 24 -15.66 9.95 -5.97
C THR A 24 -16.37 9.62 -4.66
N ALA A 25 -17.71 9.64 -4.60
CA ALA A 25 -18.47 9.27 -3.41
C ALA A 25 -18.23 7.80 -2.99
N ARG A 26 -18.18 6.87 -3.96
CA ARG A 26 -17.86 5.46 -3.70
C ARG A 26 -16.41 5.25 -3.25
N LEU A 27 -15.45 5.95 -3.86
CA LEU A 27 -14.03 5.91 -3.45
C LEU A 27 -13.83 6.51 -2.06
N SER A 28 -14.46 7.65 -1.77
CA SER A 28 -14.44 8.31 -0.46
C SER A 28 -15.13 7.47 0.61
N GLY A 29 -16.23 6.78 0.28
CA GLY A 29 -16.88 5.82 1.19
C GLY A 29 -15.95 4.67 1.58
N GLY A 30 -15.21 4.11 0.61
CA GLY A 30 -14.19 3.10 0.88
C GLY A 30 -13.03 3.62 1.75
N HIS A 31 -12.61 4.87 1.55
CA HIS A 31 -11.62 5.52 2.41
C HIS A 31 -12.12 5.75 3.84
N GLY A 32 -13.36 6.22 3.99
CA GLY A 32 -13.99 6.44 5.29
C GLY A 32 -14.10 5.14 6.08
N LEU A 33 -14.57 4.07 5.43
CA LEU A 33 -14.66 2.76 6.06
C LEU A 33 -13.27 2.20 6.44
N ALA A 34 -12.27 2.33 5.54
CA ALA A 34 -10.90 1.92 5.84
C ALA A 34 -10.33 2.65 7.07
N ALA A 35 -10.61 3.95 7.19
CA ALA A 35 -10.16 4.76 8.32
C ALA A 35 -10.82 4.33 9.63
N ILE A 36 -12.14 4.11 9.63
CA ILE A 36 -12.89 3.64 10.80
C ILE A 36 -12.36 2.27 11.25
N LEU A 37 -12.21 1.33 10.32
CA LEU A 37 -11.64 0.00 10.62
C LEU A 37 -10.21 0.09 11.14
N GLY A 38 -9.40 0.99 10.56
CA GLY A 38 -8.03 1.24 11.00
C GLY A 38 -7.97 1.76 12.44
N ILE A 39 -8.82 2.72 12.81
CA ILE A 39 -8.92 3.26 14.16
C ILE A 39 -9.40 2.18 15.14
N ALA A 40 -10.42 1.41 14.77
CA ALA A 40 -10.92 0.31 15.60
C ALA A 40 -9.84 -0.74 15.87
N ALA A 41 -9.11 -1.16 14.82
CA ALA A 41 -8.01 -2.10 14.96
C ALA A 41 -6.88 -1.54 15.84
N LEU A 42 -6.55 -0.25 15.69
CA LEU A 42 -5.54 0.42 16.50
C LEU A 42 -5.92 0.46 17.98
N ALA A 43 -7.15 0.88 18.28
CA ALA A 43 -7.66 0.99 19.64
C ALA A 43 -7.74 -0.38 20.32
N LEU A 44 -8.19 -1.41 19.58
CA LEU A 44 -8.19 -2.78 20.09
C LEU A 44 -6.76 -3.28 20.33
N ALA A 45 -5.84 -3.10 19.38
CA ALA A 45 -4.44 -3.50 19.54
C ALA A 45 -3.81 -2.89 20.80
N ALA A 46 -3.99 -1.58 20.99
CA ALA A 46 -3.47 -0.87 22.16
C ALA A 46 -4.05 -1.42 23.48
N ARG A 47 -5.34 -1.77 23.50
CA ARG A 47 -5.98 -2.39 24.68
C ARG A 47 -5.51 -3.81 24.94
N THR A 48 -5.22 -4.59 23.91
CA THR A 48 -4.92 -6.02 24.02
C THR A 48 -3.47 -6.30 24.33
N LEU A 49 -2.57 -5.47 23.80
CA LEU A 49 -1.13 -5.59 23.98
C LEU A 49 -0.62 -4.77 25.18
N GLY A 50 -1.45 -3.89 25.74
CA GLY A 50 -1.02 -2.87 26.69
C GLY A 50 -0.14 -1.80 26.03
N SER A 51 0.24 -0.78 26.79
CA SER A 51 1.03 0.35 26.27
C SER A 51 2.41 -0.07 25.78
N THR A 52 3.09 -0.95 26.52
CA THR A 52 4.46 -1.39 26.19
C THR A 52 4.48 -2.25 24.93
N GLY A 53 3.68 -3.33 24.90
CA GLY A 53 3.66 -4.23 23.74
C GLY A 53 3.11 -3.56 22.48
N PHE A 54 2.15 -2.65 22.62
CA PHE A 54 1.70 -1.84 21.48
C PHE A 54 2.80 -0.91 20.95
N GLY A 55 3.55 -0.27 21.85
CA GLY A 55 4.70 0.57 21.47
C GLY A 55 5.75 -0.21 20.70
N GLU A 56 6.12 -1.39 21.20
CA GLU A 56 7.06 -2.32 20.55
C GLU A 56 6.60 -2.71 19.14
N LEU A 57 5.33 -3.13 18.99
CA LEU A 57 4.76 -3.49 17.70
C LEU A 57 4.78 -2.30 16.72
N VAL A 58 4.37 -1.12 17.17
CA VAL A 58 4.32 0.10 16.33
C VAL A 58 5.73 0.48 15.87
N VAL A 59 6.72 0.36 16.75
CA VAL A 59 8.11 0.68 16.45
C VAL A 59 8.70 -0.30 15.42
N VAL A 60 8.51 -1.61 15.62
CA VAL A 60 8.93 -2.63 14.64
C VAL A 60 8.22 -2.43 13.30
N GLN A 61 6.93 -2.10 13.32
CA GLN A 61 6.15 -1.78 12.14
C GLN A 61 6.69 -0.54 11.41
N ALA A 62 6.96 0.53 12.14
CA ALA A 62 7.49 1.76 11.59
C ALA A 62 8.86 1.52 10.94
N TYR A 63 9.72 0.75 11.59
CA TYR A 63 10.99 0.31 11.05
C TYR A 63 10.83 -0.42 9.70
N ALA A 64 10.02 -1.49 9.67
CA ALA A 64 9.79 -2.29 8.48
C ALA A 64 9.21 -1.44 7.32
N LEU A 65 8.21 -0.60 7.61
CA LEU A 65 7.59 0.27 6.61
C LEU A 65 8.54 1.36 6.11
N THR A 66 9.44 1.85 6.96
CA THR A 66 10.45 2.84 6.58
C THR A 66 11.46 2.23 5.60
N VAL A 67 12.02 1.06 5.93
CA VAL A 67 12.95 0.37 5.03
C VAL A 67 12.26 0.01 3.70
N ALA A 68 11.05 -0.55 3.76
CA ALA A 68 10.25 -0.84 2.58
C ALA A 68 9.95 0.40 1.72
N GLY A 69 9.74 1.55 2.36
CA GLY A 69 9.51 2.84 1.71
C GLY A 69 10.75 3.37 1.00
N ILE A 70 11.92 3.34 1.66
CA ILE A 70 13.21 3.80 1.10
C ILE A 70 13.58 2.98 -0.14
N CYS A 71 13.41 1.66 -0.09
CA CYS A 71 13.76 0.78 -1.18
C CYS A 71 12.72 0.73 -2.32
N ARG A 72 11.57 1.40 -2.18
CA ARG A 72 10.44 1.27 -3.10
C ARG A 72 10.73 1.87 -4.46
N PHE A 73 10.62 1.06 -5.51
CA PHE A 73 10.84 1.52 -6.89
C PHE A 73 9.65 2.31 -7.50
N ASN A 74 8.42 2.12 -6.99
CA ASN A 74 7.19 2.85 -7.35
C ASN A 74 6.95 3.03 -8.87
N ALA A 75 7.02 1.94 -9.65
CA ALA A 75 6.81 1.98 -11.10
C ALA A 75 5.32 1.99 -11.54
N GLY A 76 4.37 2.07 -10.60
CA GLY A 76 2.95 1.98 -10.93
C GLY A 76 2.44 3.09 -11.87
N GLY A 77 3.00 4.29 -11.79
CA GLY A 77 2.64 5.39 -12.70
C GLY A 77 3.10 5.15 -14.15
N VAL A 78 4.22 4.43 -14.34
CA VAL A 78 4.75 4.06 -15.65
C VAL A 78 3.79 3.09 -16.34
N VAL A 79 3.30 2.08 -15.63
CA VAL A 79 2.31 1.11 -16.15
C VAL A 79 1.03 1.80 -16.61
N VAL A 80 0.49 2.74 -15.81
CA VAL A 80 -0.74 3.45 -16.20
C VAL A 80 -0.50 4.29 -17.46
N ARG A 81 0.60 5.04 -17.52
CA ARG A 81 0.89 5.93 -18.66
C ARG A 81 1.21 5.18 -19.95
N PHE A 82 2.15 4.24 -19.90
CA PHE A 82 2.62 3.52 -21.09
C PHE A 82 1.73 2.33 -21.43
N GLY A 83 1.18 1.65 -20.43
CA GLY A 83 0.25 0.53 -20.64
C GLY A 83 -1.02 0.96 -21.37
N ALA A 84 -1.55 2.15 -21.08
CA ALA A 84 -2.73 2.67 -21.77
C ALA A 84 -2.47 2.85 -23.28
N ARG A 85 -1.26 3.32 -23.62
CA ARG A 85 -0.83 3.45 -25.01
C ARG A 85 -0.69 2.09 -25.70
N CYS A 86 -0.02 1.12 -25.06
CA CYS A 86 0.11 -0.24 -25.61
C CYS A 86 -1.25 -0.91 -25.81
N LEU A 87 -2.20 -0.71 -24.88
CA LEU A 87 -3.54 -1.26 -24.98
C LEU A 87 -4.33 -0.62 -26.13
N GLY A 88 -4.26 0.71 -26.29
CA GLY A 88 -4.91 1.43 -27.38
C GLY A 88 -4.36 1.10 -28.78
N GLU A 89 -3.06 0.83 -28.87
CA GLU A 89 -2.38 0.42 -30.12
C GLU A 89 -2.49 -1.09 -30.40
N GLY A 90 -3.15 -1.88 -29.54
CA GLY A 90 -3.29 -3.34 -29.70
C GLY A 90 -1.99 -4.14 -29.48
N ARG A 91 -0.95 -3.51 -28.93
CA ARG A 91 0.41 -4.07 -28.75
C ARG A 91 0.51 -4.90 -27.47
N ARG A 92 -0.15 -6.07 -27.48
CA ARG A 92 -0.26 -6.94 -26.30
C ARG A 92 1.10 -7.46 -25.79
N GLY A 93 2.04 -7.77 -26.69
CA GLY A 93 3.39 -8.23 -26.32
C GLY A 93 4.16 -7.18 -25.52
N ASP A 94 4.12 -5.92 -25.96
CA ASP A 94 4.77 -4.81 -25.27
C ASP A 94 4.13 -4.53 -23.91
N LEU A 95 2.80 -4.66 -23.82
CA LEU A 95 2.09 -4.54 -22.54
C LEU A 95 2.54 -5.63 -21.56
N GLN A 96 2.66 -6.90 -22.00
CA GLN A 96 3.13 -8.00 -21.17
C GLN A 96 4.58 -7.78 -20.71
N GLY A 97 5.47 -7.35 -21.63
CA GLY A 97 6.86 -7.02 -21.31
C GLY A 97 6.96 -5.90 -20.29
N LEU A 98 6.16 -4.83 -20.43
CA LEU A 98 6.09 -3.73 -19.46
C LEU A 98 5.63 -4.22 -18.08
N LEU A 99 4.58 -5.03 -18.02
CA LEU A 99 4.06 -5.57 -16.77
C LEU A 99 5.05 -6.50 -16.08
N LEU A 100 5.73 -7.37 -16.83
CA LEU A 100 6.77 -8.26 -16.31
C LEU A 100 7.98 -7.47 -15.80
N LEU A 101 8.43 -6.46 -16.54
CA LEU A 101 9.53 -5.59 -16.10
C LEU A 101 9.20 -4.92 -14.76
N VAL A 102 8.00 -4.32 -14.66
CA VAL A 102 7.58 -3.63 -13.46
C VAL A 102 7.38 -4.60 -12.28
N LEU A 103 6.85 -5.79 -12.54
CA LEU A 103 6.74 -6.85 -11.53
C LEU A 103 8.13 -7.28 -11.01
N LEU A 104 9.11 -7.48 -11.90
CA LEU A 104 10.47 -7.86 -11.51
C LEU A 104 11.16 -6.76 -10.71
N LEU A 105 10.95 -5.50 -11.06
CA LEU A 105 11.47 -4.35 -10.31
C LEU A 105 10.82 -4.25 -8.92
N ASP A 106 9.52 -4.46 -8.81
CA ASP A 106 8.82 -4.49 -7.51
C ASP A 106 9.35 -5.66 -6.65
N LEU A 107 9.47 -6.87 -7.19
CA LEU A 107 9.99 -8.04 -6.46
C LEU A 107 11.46 -7.86 -6.05
N GLY A 108 12.30 -7.35 -6.96
CA GLY A 108 13.69 -7.03 -6.66
C GLY A 108 13.81 -5.98 -5.55
N SER A 109 12.98 -4.93 -5.61
CA SER A 109 12.94 -3.90 -4.56
C SER A 109 12.49 -4.46 -3.20
N ALA A 110 11.53 -5.39 -3.19
CA ALA A 110 11.07 -6.08 -1.97
C ALA A 110 12.16 -6.95 -1.36
N ALA A 111 12.89 -7.69 -2.19
CA ALA A 111 13.99 -8.54 -1.77
C ALA A 111 15.15 -7.70 -1.18
N VAL A 112 15.54 -6.62 -1.87
CA VAL A 112 16.55 -5.68 -1.36
C VAL A 112 16.11 -5.06 -0.04
N ALA A 113 14.84 -4.64 0.07
CA ALA A 113 14.31 -4.08 1.30
C ALA A 113 14.36 -5.07 2.47
N LEU A 114 13.98 -6.34 2.23
CA LEU A 114 14.00 -7.37 3.26
C LEU A 114 15.44 -7.68 3.70
N LEU A 115 16.37 -7.82 2.76
CA LEU A 115 17.79 -8.04 3.08
C LEU A 115 18.38 -6.88 3.86
N LEU A 116 18.07 -5.64 3.45
CA LEU A 116 18.52 -4.45 4.13
C LEU A 116 17.94 -4.37 5.55
N ALA A 117 16.66 -4.69 5.72
CA ALA A 117 16.02 -4.71 7.04
C ALA A 117 16.65 -5.79 7.94
N GLU A 118 16.86 -7.01 7.43
CA GLU A 118 17.50 -8.07 8.21
C GLU A 118 18.93 -7.73 8.63
N LEU A 119 19.68 -7.03 7.76
CA LEU A 119 21.04 -6.58 8.08
C LEU A 119 21.05 -5.45 9.11
N LEU A 120 20.09 -4.55 9.05
CA LEU A 120 20.04 -3.33 9.86
C LEU A 120 19.36 -3.54 11.22
N VAL A 121 18.43 -4.49 11.37
CA VAL A 121 17.65 -4.64 12.60
C VAL A 121 18.52 -4.96 13.81
N GLY A 122 19.57 -5.76 13.64
CA GLY A 122 20.50 -6.12 14.71
C GLY A 122 21.26 -4.91 15.26
N PRO A 123 22.01 -4.17 14.42
CA PRO A 123 22.74 -2.97 14.85
C PRO A 123 21.84 -1.82 15.30
N LEU A 124 20.65 -1.63 14.72
CA LEU A 124 19.76 -0.53 15.14
C LEU A 124 19.10 -0.78 16.50
N LEU A 125 18.90 -2.04 16.89
CA LEU A 125 18.22 -2.42 18.14
C LEU A 125 18.79 -1.71 19.39
N PRO A 126 20.11 -1.78 19.66
CA PRO A 126 20.69 -1.19 20.87
C PRO A 126 20.77 0.33 20.79
N HIS A 127 20.97 0.89 19.59
CA HIS A 127 21.02 2.34 19.38
C HIS A 127 19.67 3.02 19.61
N LEU A 128 18.58 2.30 19.38
CA LEU A 128 17.22 2.78 19.62
C LEU A 128 16.68 2.44 21.01
N GLY A 129 17.52 1.81 21.86
CA GLY A 129 17.16 1.43 23.23
C GLY A 129 16.14 0.29 23.31
N TRP A 130 16.05 -0.57 22.29
CA TRP A 130 15.07 -1.66 22.28
C TRP A 130 15.56 -2.85 23.12
N PRO A 131 14.66 -3.53 23.84
CA PRO A 131 15.01 -4.71 24.61
C PRO A 131 15.45 -5.85 23.68
N PRO A 132 16.46 -6.68 24.06
CA PRO A 132 16.96 -7.78 23.22
C PRO A 132 15.87 -8.79 22.82
N GLN A 133 14.85 -8.95 23.66
CA GLN A 133 13.71 -9.84 23.43
C GLN A 133 12.90 -9.42 22.19
N LEU A 134 12.86 -8.11 21.88
CA LEU A 134 12.14 -7.58 20.74
C LEU A 134 12.75 -8.03 19.40
N LEU A 135 14.04 -8.38 19.36
CA LEU A 135 14.70 -8.83 18.13
C LEU A 135 14.12 -10.16 17.62
N ALA A 136 13.78 -11.07 18.54
CA ALA A 136 13.19 -12.36 18.21
C ALA A 136 11.80 -12.19 17.59
N PHE A 137 11.06 -11.16 17.99
CA PHE A 137 9.78 -10.78 17.39
C PHE A 137 9.97 -9.98 16.08
N ALA A 138 10.95 -9.08 16.03
CA ALA A 138 11.16 -8.18 14.91
C ALA A 138 11.56 -8.90 13.62
N ARG A 139 12.48 -9.88 13.69
CA ARG A 139 12.95 -10.63 12.51
C ARG A 139 11.82 -11.32 11.71
N PRO A 140 10.98 -12.19 12.32
CA PRO A 140 9.87 -12.78 11.58
C PRO A 140 8.85 -11.74 11.13
N TYR A 141 8.70 -10.63 11.85
CA TYR A 141 7.83 -9.53 11.43
C TYR A 141 8.29 -8.88 10.12
N LEU A 142 9.59 -8.86 9.80
CA LEU A 142 10.12 -8.22 8.58
C LEU A 142 9.54 -8.81 7.28
N ILE A 143 8.96 -10.02 7.31
CA ILE A 143 8.26 -10.58 6.16
C ILE A 143 7.14 -9.67 5.62
N VAL A 144 6.58 -8.80 6.47
CA VAL A 144 5.61 -7.75 6.08
C VAL A 144 6.13 -6.86 4.96
N ILE A 145 7.45 -6.65 4.86
CA ILE A 145 8.08 -5.84 3.81
C ILE A 145 7.75 -6.38 2.41
N LEU A 146 7.67 -7.70 2.25
CA LEU A 146 7.32 -8.33 0.97
C LEU A 146 5.89 -7.98 0.54
N PHE A 147 4.98 -7.85 1.50
CA PHE A 147 3.58 -7.50 1.26
C PHE A 147 3.33 -5.99 1.19
N ALA A 148 4.30 -5.18 1.61
CA ALA A 148 4.21 -3.72 1.57
C ALA A 148 4.33 -3.16 0.14
N GLN A 149 4.71 -3.98 -0.85
CA GLN A 149 4.80 -3.60 -2.26
C GLN A 149 3.52 -3.96 -3.02
N SER A 150 2.65 -2.99 -3.26
CA SER A 150 1.37 -3.18 -3.97
C SER A 150 1.25 -2.33 -5.26
N ALA A 151 2.36 -1.76 -5.74
CA ALA A 151 2.36 -0.83 -6.87
C ALA A 151 1.91 -1.51 -8.18
N THR A 152 2.49 -2.64 -8.55
CA THR A 152 2.14 -3.41 -9.76
C THR A 152 0.66 -3.81 -9.82
N PRO A 153 0.07 -4.55 -8.85
CA PRO A 153 -1.33 -4.98 -8.94
C PRO A 153 -2.30 -3.79 -8.97
N LEU A 154 -2.03 -2.73 -8.21
CA LEU A 154 -2.86 -1.52 -8.25
C LEU A 154 -2.75 -0.79 -9.59
N ALA A 155 -1.58 -0.79 -10.22
CA ALA A 155 -1.40 -0.18 -11.52
C ALA A 155 -2.12 -0.95 -12.63
N VAL A 156 -2.11 -2.28 -12.59
CA VAL A 156 -2.88 -3.13 -13.51
C VAL A 156 -4.39 -2.87 -13.37
N LEU A 157 -4.91 -2.83 -12.14
CA LEU A 157 -6.33 -2.53 -11.92
C LEU A 157 -6.74 -1.16 -12.45
N ARG A 158 -5.90 -0.14 -12.24
CA ARG A 158 -6.12 1.21 -12.79
C ARG A 158 -6.08 1.23 -14.31
N LEU A 159 -5.13 0.49 -14.91
CA LEU A 159 -5.03 0.38 -16.37
C LEU A 159 -6.28 -0.26 -16.99
N LEU A 160 -6.91 -1.19 -16.27
CA LEU A 160 -8.15 -1.87 -16.70
C LEU A 160 -9.43 -1.10 -16.31
N ASP A 161 -9.33 0.14 -15.82
CA ASP A 161 -10.45 0.95 -15.34
C ASP A 161 -11.24 0.29 -14.18
N ARG A 162 -10.61 -0.64 -13.44
CA ARG A 162 -11.19 -1.39 -12.30
C ARG A 162 -10.92 -0.71 -10.96
N PHE A 163 -11.37 0.55 -10.87
CA PHE A 163 -11.23 1.35 -9.64
C PHE A 163 -12.06 0.81 -8.46
N ASP A 164 -13.08 -0.01 -8.74
CA ASP A 164 -13.85 -0.77 -7.75
C ASP A 164 -12.94 -1.70 -6.94
N LEU A 165 -12.08 -2.47 -7.61
CA LEU A 165 -11.16 -3.39 -6.96
C LEU A 165 -10.03 -2.67 -6.22
N VAL A 166 -9.61 -1.50 -6.70
CA VAL A 166 -8.68 -0.62 -6.00
C VAL A 166 -9.26 -0.14 -4.67
N ALA A 167 -10.56 0.16 -4.62
CA ALA A 167 -11.25 0.53 -3.38
C ALA A 167 -11.30 -0.64 -2.39
N TRP A 168 -11.60 -1.85 -2.85
CA TRP A 168 -11.59 -3.05 -2.02
C TRP A 168 -10.20 -3.38 -1.46
N HIS A 169 -9.15 -3.27 -2.27
CA HIS A 169 -7.78 -3.51 -1.82
C HIS A 169 -7.39 -2.65 -0.60
N ARG A 170 -7.91 -1.42 -0.52
CA ARG A 170 -7.64 -0.51 0.62
C ARG A 170 -8.28 -0.96 1.93
N LEU A 171 -9.31 -1.80 1.87
CA LEU A 171 -9.95 -2.39 3.05
C LEU A 171 -9.20 -3.61 3.58
N VAL A 172 -8.35 -4.24 2.76
CA VAL A 172 -7.66 -5.49 3.11
C VAL A 172 -6.78 -5.31 4.34
N LEU A 173 -5.89 -4.30 4.34
CA LEU A 173 -4.96 -4.09 5.45
C LEU A 173 -5.67 -3.82 6.80
N PRO A 174 -6.60 -2.85 6.92
CA PRO A 174 -7.29 -2.63 8.19
C PRO A 174 -8.16 -3.82 8.60
N ALA A 175 -8.76 -4.56 7.66
CA ALA A 175 -9.50 -5.78 7.98
C ALA A 175 -8.59 -6.89 8.52
N VAL A 176 -7.46 -7.16 7.86
CA VAL A 176 -6.46 -8.15 8.31
C VAL A 176 -5.92 -7.77 9.70
N ARG A 177 -5.65 -6.48 9.95
CA ARG A 177 -5.25 -6.01 11.28
C ARG A 177 -6.33 -6.28 12.33
N LEU A 178 -7.58 -5.94 12.04
CA LEU A 178 -8.70 -6.18 12.95
C LEU A 178 -8.83 -7.67 13.29
N VAL A 179 -8.78 -8.54 12.28
CA VAL A 179 -8.81 -10.00 12.47
C VAL A 179 -7.62 -10.47 13.31
N GLY A 180 -6.41 -10.01 13.01
CA GLY A 180 -5.21 -10.34 13.77
C GLY A 180 -5.32 -9.96 15.24
N VAL A 181 -5.83 -8.77 15.54
CA VAL A 181 -6.08 -8.32 16.92
C VAL A 181 -7.12 -9.19 17.62
N LEU A 182 -8.22 -9.52 16.95
CA LEU A 182 -9.26 -10.40 17.51
C LEU A 182 -8.73 -11.82 17.80
N LEU A 183 -7.83 -12.33 16.96
CA LEU A 183 -7.17 -13.62 17.20
C LEU A 183 -6.22 -13.53 18.41
N ALA A 184 -5.41 -12.47 18.50
CA ALA A 184 -4.53 -12.23 19.65
C ALA A 184 -5.32 -12.10 20.97
N MET A 185 -6.49 -11.46 20.93
CA MET A 185 -7.42 -11.39 22.06
C MET A 185 -7.84 -12.77 22.54
N ARG A 186 -8.23 -13.65 21.61
CA ARG A 186 -8.67 -15.01 21.97
C ARG A 186 -7.53 -15.90 22.45
N ALA A 187 -6.30 -15.61 22.03
CA ALA A 187 -5.10 -16.33 22.46
C ALA A 187 -4.54 -15.88 23.82
N GLY A 188 -5.13 -14.87 24.47
CA GLY A 188 -4.71 -14.41 25.80
C GLY A 188 -3.78 -13.19 25.83
N GLY A 189 -3.57 -12.51 24.70
CA GLY A 189 -3.01 -11.16 24.59
C GLY A 189 -1.65 -10.87 25.27
N GLY A 190 -0.56 -10.96 24.50
CA GLY A 190 0.80 -10.52 24.85
C GLY A 190 1.73 -10.56 23.61
N LEU A 191 2.92 -9.95 23.69
CA LEU A 191 4.02 -10.15 22.73
C LEU A 191 5.04 -11.14 23.28
#